data_AF-A0A956EW30-F1
#
_entry.id   AF-A0A956EW30-F1
#
_cell.length_a   1.000
_cell.length_b   1.000
_cell.length_c   1.000
_cell.angle_alpha   90.00
_cell.angle_beta   90.00
_cell.angle_gamma   90.00
#
_symmetry.space_group_name_H-M   'P 1'
#
loop_
_entity.id
_entity.type
_entity.pdbx_description
1 polymer ?
#
loop_
_entity_poly.entity_id
_entity_poly.type
_entity_poly.pdbx_seq_one_letter_code
_entity_poly.pdbx_strand_id
1 'polypeptide(L)'
;MRTRFALATLTLTLAVAPEASANGMLGHMYTSELAISHVQTPELKQLLLDHPDQYLNGSFLPDSGYAAGDGYGEIAHWSGFVQGYLTWIQQTYSPPYDQGPAAEHVAVLLGAASHGMADESFDILLYDRAALLDGDTNELDTGTDVWLVNDRAITYDPPLVIDADALSQVFGNFTNHQVEPQVIVDGMTKAKSAHALVKTVLAPGHQSFRDKYPWASKAYLNPAVPGSYPYNARVIANYWEQIWRRLNSNVSVDASLFVGIDPAPDGADAERYLALDHTSIDGWITLFSGHGLEGSSLDSNSIQLLDPSGNVVPYTLRVRGDAWAHTIQLKPDADVAPKVTYRVKVTPAATTLNGEHLAADYTAEVKTACAEGDEASCPEL
;
A
#
# COMPACT_ATOMS: atom_id res chain seq x y z
N MET A 1 43.20 34.28 33.83
CA MET A 1 42.46 34.26 32.55
C MET A 1 42.38 32.83 32.04
N ARG A 2 41.24 32.15 32.24
CA ARG A 2 40.96 30.84 31.65
C ARG A 2 39.59 30.94 31.00
N THR A 3 39.60 31.08 29.68
CA THR A 3 38.44 31.13 28.79
C THR A 3 37.78 29.75 28.82
N ARG A 4 36.54 29.66 29.29
CA ARG A 4 35.73 28.45 29.18
C ARG A 4 35.02 28.47 27.83
N PHE A 5 35.36 27.53 26.95
CA PHE A 5 34.57 27.23 25.76
C PHE A 5 33.23 26.64 26.21
N ALA A 6 32.13 27.30 25.85
CA ALA A 6 30.80 26.74 25.98
C ALA A 6 30.58 25.79 24.79
N LEU A 7 30.46 24.51 25.08
CA LEU A 7 30.03 23.49 24.13
C LEU A 7 28.52 23.66 23.95
N ALA A 8 28.07 24.21 22.83
CA ALA A 8 26.65 24.27 22.50
C ALA A 8 26.19 22.86 22.10
N THR A 9 25.41 22.23 22.97
CA THR A 9 24.76 20.95 22.71
C THR A 9 23.58 21.22 21.77
N LEU A 10 23.75 20.93 20.48
CA LEU A 10 22.65 20.99 19.51
C LEU A 10 21.71 19.81 19.82
N THR A 11 20.64 20.10 20.57
CA THR A 11 19.58 19.13 20.85
C THR A 11 18.65 19.14 19.63
N LEU A 12 18.86 18.21 18.71
CA LEU A 12 17.93 17.98 17.61
C LEU A 12 16.69 17.30 18.22
N THR A 13 15.67 18.08 18.53
CA THR A 13 14.34 17.55 18.90
C THR A 13 13.74 16.89 17.67
N LEU A 14 13.96 15.57 17.54
CA LEU A 14 13.11 14.71 16.74
C LEU A 14 11.71 14.80 17.37
N ALA A 15 10.80 15.49 16.70
CA ALA A 15 9.40 15.46 17.07
C ALA A 15 8.93 14.02 16.90
N VAL A 16 8.61 13.37 18.02
CA VAL A 16 7.93 12.08 18.04
C VAL A 16 6.51 12.36 17.56
N ALA A 17 6.24 12.10 16.28
CA ALA A 17 4.88 12.05 15.76
C ALA A 17 4.15 10.84 16.42
N PRO A 18 2.83 10.93 16.61
CA PRO A 18 2.05 9.82 17.17
C PRO A 18 2.10 8.59 16.26
N GLU A 19 1.91 7.43 16.88
CA GLU A 19 1.97 6.08 16.30
C GLU A 19 1.15 5.95 15.01
N ALA A 20 1.85 6.01 13.87
CA ALA A 20 1.40 5.44 12.62
C ALA A 20 2.33 4.26 12.33
N SER A 21 1.77 3.05 12.35
CA SER A 21 2.36 1.88 11.67
C SER A 21 2.30 2.17 10.18
N ALA A 22 3.43 2.20 9.48
CA ALA A 22 3.47 2.49 8.05
C ALA A 22 4.81 2.09 7.46
N ASN A 23 4.82 1.29 6.40
CA ASN A 23 6.03 0.78 5.77
C ASN A 23 7.17 1.82 5.71
N GLY A 24 8.40 1.40 5.99
CA GLY A 24 9.52 2.35 5.98
C GLY A 24 9.70 3.03 4.60
N MET A 25 10.19 4.27 4.60
CA MET A 25 10.41 5.07 3.38
C MET A 25 11.21 4.31 2.30
N LEU A 26 12.24 3.54 2.68
CA LEU A 26 12.95 2.69 1.72
C LEU A 26 12.10 1.54 1.22
N GLY A 27 11.31 0.95 2.11
CA GLY A 27 10.32 -0.07 1.78
C GLY A 27 9.35 0.38 0.70
N HIS A 28 8.82 1.61 0.76
CA HIS A 28 7.94 2.16 -0.27
C HIS A 28 8.60 2.27 -1.65
N MET A 29 9.79 2.87 -1.69
CA MET A 29 10.56 2.99 -2.94
C MET A 29 10.95 1.62 -3.49
N TYR A 30 11.38 0.71 -2.62
CA TYR A 30 11.79 -0.64 -3.00
C TYR A 30 10.63 -1.45 -3.58
N THR A 31 9.47 -1.42 -2.91
CA THR A 31 8.28 -2.13 -3.37
C THR A 31 7.79 -1.58 -4.71
N SER A 32 7.87 -0.26 -4.91
CA SER A 32 7.56 0.40 -6.19
C SER A 32 8.49 -0.08 -7.30
N GLU A 33 9.81 -0.13 -7.07
CA GLU A 33 10.76 -0.67 -8.05
C GLU A 33 10.46 -2.14 -8.39
N LEU A 34 10.16 -2.97 -7.39
CA LEU A 34 9.79 -4.37 -7.60
C LEU A 34 8.52 -4.51 -8.47
N ALA A 35 7.53 -3.64 -8.25
CA ALA A 35 6.24 -3.67 -8.94
C ALA A 35 6.38 -3.50 -10.47
N ILE A 36 7.39 -2.78 -10.96
CA ILE A 36 7.66 -2.58 -12.39
C ILE A 36 7.81 -3.92 -13.13
N SER A 37 8.36 -4.94 -12.46
CA SER A 37 8.54 -6.27 -13.06
C SER A 37 7.20 -6.98 -13.34
N HIS A 38 6.16 -6.64 -12.58
CA HIS A 38 4.82 -7.23 -12.66
C HIS A 38 3.85 -6.43 -13.55
N VAL A 39 4.21 -5.21 -13.97
CA VAL A 39 3.43 -4.43 -14.94
C VAL A 39 3.35 -5.17 -16.28
N GLN A 40 2.13 -5.30 -16.80
CA GLN A 40 1.79 -6.04 -18.01
C GLN A 40 1.68 -5.13 -19.24
N THR A 41 1.19 -3.90 -19.06
CA THR A 41 1.05 -2.91 -20.14
C THR A 41 2.43 -2.35 -20.52
N PRO A 42 2.92 -2.58 -21.77
CA PRO A 42 4.27 -2.19 -22.16
C PRO A 42 4.54 -0.68 -22.04
N GLU A 43 3.57 0.16 -22.39
CA GLU A 43 3.71 1.63 -22.36
C GLU A 43 3.82 2.14 -20.92
N LEU A 44 2.99 1.61 -20.01
CA LEU A 44 3.06 1.91 -18.57
C LEU A 44 4.41 1.49 -17.98
N LYS A 45 4.86 0.27 -18.33
CA LYS A 45 6.16 -0.24 -17.88
C LYS A 45 7.31 0.64 -18.37
N GLN A 46 7.26 1.04 -19.64
CA GLN A 46 8.27 1.91 -20.24
C GLN A 46 8.29 3.30 -19.58
N LEU A 47 7.13 3.91 -19.33
CA LEU A 47 7.02 5.16 -18.57
C LEU A 47 7.72 5.06 -17.21
N LEU A 48 7.48 3.99 -16.45
CA LEU A 48 8.10 3.83 -15.13
C LEU A 48 9.62 3.64 -15.23
N LEU A 49 10.11 2.93 -16.25
CA LEU A 49 11.54 2.77 -16.51
C LEU A 49 12.22 4.06 -16.95
N ASP A 50 11.52 4.92 -17.68
CA ASP A 50 12.04 6.20 -18.18
C ASP A 50 11.99 7.32 -17.13
N HIS A 51 11.16 7.18 -16.10
CA HIS A 51 10.91 8.20 -15.06
C HIS A 51 11.19 7.69 -13.63
N PRO A 52 12.37 7.12 -13.34
CA PRO A 52 12.66 6.54 -12.03
C PRO A 52 12.65 7.57 -10.90
N ASP A 53 13.22 8.74 -11.15
CA ASP A 53 13.28 9.78 -10.13
C ASP A 53 11.86 10.24 -9.76
N GLN A 54 10.95 10.37 -10.71
CA GLN A 54 9.58 10.80 -10.47
C GLN A 54 8.77 9.78 -9.66
N TYR A 55 8.75 8.50 -10.02
CA TYR A 55 7.99 7.52 -9.24
C TYR A 55 8.61 7.31 -7.85
N LEU A 56 9.94 7.39 -7.71
CA LEU A 56 10.58 7.31 -6.41
C LEU A 56 10.22 8.50 -5.52
N ASN A 57 10.21 9.73 -6.07
CA ASN A 57 9.73 10.90 -5.34
C ASN A 57 8.24 10.79 -4.99
N GLY A 58 7.41 10.27 -5.88
CA GLY A 58 6.00 9.99 -5.60
C GLY A 58 5.83 8.98 -4.47
N SER A 59 6.61 7.91 -4.46
CA SER A 59 6.61 6.85 -3.43
C SER A 59 7.05 7.33 -2.05
N PHE A 60 7.60 8.54 -1.98
CA PHE A 60 8.16 9.18 -0.81
C PHE A 60 7.36 10.42 -0.40
N LEU A 61 6.48 10.92 -1.28
CA LEU A 61 5.73 12.16 -1.09
C LEU A 61 4.85 12.16 0.17
N PRO A 62 4.08 11.11 0.49
CA PRO A 62 3.21 11.15 1.66
C PRO A 62 3.99 11.34 2.98
N ASP A 63 5.04 10.55 3.22
CA ASP A 63 5.89 10.70 4.41
C ASP A 63 6.53 12.07 4.57
N SER A 64 6.76 12.76 3.46
CA SER A 64 7.34 14.10 3.49
C SER A 64 6.45 15.11 4.23
N GLY A 65 5.13 14.90 4.25
CA GLY A 65 4.19 15.78 4.97
C GLY A 65 4.26 15.63 6.47
N TYR A 66 4.55 14.43 6.97
CA TYR A 66 4.87 14.24 8.39
C TYR A 66 6.15 14.99 8.78
N ALA A 67 7.18 14.94 7.94
CA ALA A 67 8.40 15.70 8.15
C ALA A 67 8.20 17.23 8.06
N ALA A 68 7.22 17.68 7.26
CA ALA A 68 6.80 19.07 7.20
C ALA A 68 5.97 19.49 8.44
N GLY A 69 5.31 18.54 9.10
CA GLY A 69 4.33 18.80 10.15
C GLY A 69 2.99 19.30 9.57
N ASP A 70 2.63 18.84 8.38
CA ASP A 70 1.47 19.29 7.61
C ASP A 70 0.51 18.12 7.30
N GLY A 71 -0.79 18.42 7.24
CA GLY A 71 -1.85 17.44 7.01
C GLY A 71 -1.77 16.74 5.65
N TYR A 72 -1.06 17.31 4.67
CA TYR A 72 -0.86 16.66 3.38
C TYR A 72 -0.17 15.29 3.52
N GLY A 73 0.59 15.10 4.62
CA GLY A 73 1.30 13.86 4.89
C GLY A 73 0.34 12.68 4.91
N GLU A 74 -0.70 12.75 5.74
CA GLU A 74 -1.74 11.74 5.80
C GLU A 74 -2.58 11.70 4.51
N ILE A 75 -3.01 12.86 4.02
CA ILE A 75 -3.94 12.96 2.88
C ILE A 75 -3.40 12.27 1.62
N ALA A 76 -2.10 12.35 1.37
CA ALA A 76 -1.48 11.80 0.17
C ALA A 76 -1.46 10.26 0.12
N HIS A 77 -1.73 9.56 1.23
CA HIS A 77 -1.86 8.10 1.26
C HIS A 77 -3.17 7.64 0.62
N TRP A 78 -4.20 8.48 0.61
CA TRP A 78 -5.58 8.04 0.41
C TRP A 78 -6.08 8.19 -1.03
N SER A 79 -7.12 7.40 -1.33
CA SER A 79 -7.74 7.32 -2.65
C SER A 79 -8.23 8.67 -3.20
N GLY A 80 -8.67 9.57 -2.30
CA GLY A 80 -9.09 10.93 -2.63
C GLY A 80 -7.98 11.73 -3.32
N PHE A 81 -6.75 11.67 -2.78
CA PHE A 81 -5.60 12.32 -3.40
C PHE A 81 -5.24 11.70 -4.75
N VAL A 82 -5.16 10.37 -4.83
CA VAL A 82 -4.83 9.67 -6.08
C VAL A 82 -5.83 10.01 -7.19
N GLN A 83 -7.14 9.95 -6.89
CA GLN A 83 -8.19 10.30 -7.85
C GLN A 83 -8.16 11.79 -8.21
N GLY A 84 -7.92 12.67 -7.24
CA GLY A 84 -7.78 14.11 -7.46
C GLY A 84 -6.62 14.43 -8.40
N TYR A 85 -5.45 13.80 -8.19
CA TYR A 85 -4.28 14.01 -9.03
C TYR A 85 -4.49 13.44 -10.44
N LEU A 86 -5.08 12.23 -10.57
CA LEU A 86 -5.47 11.68 -11.86
C LEU A 86 -6.38 12.66 -12.63
N THR A 87 -7.39 13.21 -11.94
CA THR A 87 -8.33 14.18 -12.52
C THR A 87 -7.61 15.46 -12.96
N TRP A 88 -6.70 15.97 -12.14
CA TRP A 88 -5.89 17.15 -12.49
C TRP A 88 -5.03 16.90 -13.73
N ILE A 89 -4.39 15.73 -13.86
CA ILE A 89 -3.59 15.37 -15.05
C ILE A 89 -4.49 15.37 -16.30
N GLN A 90 -5.67 14.76 -16.22
CA GLN A 90 -6.63 14.72 -17.34
C GLN A 90 -7.15 16.11 -17.73
N GLN A 91 -7.29 17.03 -16.78
CA GLN A 91 -7.71 18.41 -17.03
C GLN A 91 -6.58 19.28 -17.59
N THR A 92 -5.33 18.94 -17.28
CA THR A 92 -4.15 19.77 -17.60
C THR A 92 -3.51 19.35 -18.92
N TYR A 93 -3.48 18.05 -19.22
CA TYR A 93 -2.78 17.49 -20.38
C TYR A 93 -3.73 16.73 -21.30
N SER A 94 -3.39 16.72 -22.60
CA SER A 94 -4.05 15.84 -23.58
C SER A 94 -3.28 14.53 -23.72
N PRO A 95 -3.94 13.39 -24.00
CA PRO A 95 -3.26 12.14 -24.29
C PRO A 95 -2.40 12.26 -25.57
N PRO A 96 -1.37 11.42 -25.72
CA PRO A 96 -1.01 10.32 -24.83
C PRO A 96 -0.27 10.79 -23.56
N TYR A 97 -0.59 10.17 -22.42
CA TYR A 97 -0.06 10.59 -21.11
C TYR A 97 1.31 9.98 -20.77
N ASP A 98 1.86 9.13 -21.64
CA ASP A 98 3.22 8.58 -21.54
C ASP A 98 4.29 9.49 -22.15
N GLN A 99 3.95 10.73 -22.51
CA GLN A 99 4.85 11.64 -23.21
C GLN A 99 4.92 13.03 -22.57
N GLY A 100 6.09 13.67 -22.73
CA GLY A 100 6.32 15.05 -22.31
C GLY A 100 6.10 15.26 -20.81
N PRO A 101 5.69 16.47 -20.39
CA PRO A 101 5.48 16.78 -18.98
C PRO A 101 4.40 15.91 -18.30
N ALA A 102 3.42 15.40 -19.05
CA ALA A 102 2.38 14.54 -18.48
C ALA A 102 2.96 13.24 -17.90
N ALA A 103 3.96 12.65 -18.58
CA ALA A 103 4.60 11.41 -18.15
C ALA A 103 5.25 11.53 -16.77
N GLU A 104 5.88 12.69 -16.50
CA GLU A 104 6.49 12.97 -15.20
C GLU A 104 5.45 13.01 -14.08
N HIS A 105 4.32 13.69 -14.29
CA HIS A 105 3.23 13.71 -13.31
C HIS A 105 2.58 12.35 -13.11
N VAL A 106 2.42 11.58 -14.19
CA VAL A 106 1.89 10.21 -14.09
C VAL A 106 2.83 9.34 -13.28
N ALA A 107 4.14 9.43 -13.47
CA ALA A 107 5.11 8.69 -12.67
C ALA A 107 5.05 9.09 -11.18
N VAL A 108 4.95 10.39 -10.86
CA VAL A 108 4.75 10.84 -9.46
C VAL A 108 3.44 10.31 -8.88
N LEU A 109 2.33 10.38 -9.63
CA LEU A 109 1.04 9.83 -9.22
C LEU A 109 1.13 8.33 -8.91
N LEU A 110 1.75 7.55 -9.80
CA LEU A 110 1.92 6.10 -9.60
C LEU A 110 2.78 5.81 -8.38
N GLY A 111 3.84 6.60 -8.15
CA GLY A 111 4.61 6.52 -6.91
C GLY A 111 3.76 6.75 -5.66
N ALA A 112 2.98 7.83 -5.60
CA ALA A 112 2.13 8.14 -4.45
C ALA A 112 1.04 7.07 -4.24
N ALA A 113 0.45 6.56 -5.32
CA ALA A 113 -0.51 5.47 -5.27
C ALA A 113 0.11 4.15 -4.78
N SER A 114 1.35 3.88 -5.16
CA SER A 114 2.14 2.74 -4.68
C SER A 114 2.38 2.86 -3.18
N HIS A 115 2.74 4.06 -2.70
CA HIS A 115 2.95 4.33 -1.28
C HIS A 115 1.71 3.97 -0.45
N GLY A 116 0.55 4.57 -0.75
CA GLY A 116 -0.68 4.30 -0.01
C GLY A 116 -1.11 2.83 -0.05
N MET A 117 -1.08 2.20 -1.23
CA MET A 117 -1.41 0.78 -1.35
C MET A 117 -0.40 -0.12 -0.60
N ALA A 118 0.88 0.22 -0.61
CA ALA A 118 1.91 -0.49 0.13
C ALA A 118 1.62 -0.43 1.64
N ASP A 119 1.30 0.73 2.20
CA ASP A 119 0.94 0.84 3.61
C ASP A 119 -0.30 0.03 3.96
N GLU A 120 -1.37 0.18 3.17
CA GLU A 120 -2.60 -0.54 3.46
C GLU A 120 -2.37 -2.04 3.48
N SER A 121 -1.73 -2.58 2.44
CA SER A 121 -1.42 -4.00 2.29
C SER A 121 -0.38 -4.53 3.29
N PHE A 122 0.69 -3.77 3.55
CA PHE A 122 1.74 -4.13 4.50
C PHE A 122 1.19 -4.18 5.93
N ASP A 123 0.38 -3.21 6.30
CA ASP A 123 -0.12 -3.10 7.65
C ASP A 123 -1.10 -4.22 8.02
N ILE A 124 -2.10 -4.43 7.17
CA ILE A 124 -3.20 -5.36 7.48
C ILE A 124 -2.81 -6.83 7.28
N LEU A 125 -1.67 -7.11 6.66
CA LEU A 125 -1.19 -8.47 6.42
C LEU A 125 0.09 -8.78 7.21
N LEU A 126 1.15 -7.99 7.02
CA LEU A 126 2.46 -8.27 7.63
C LEU A 126 2.53 -7.74 9.04
N TYR A 127 2.11 -6.50 9.28
CA TYR A 127 2.15 -5.89 10.62
C TYR A 127 1.24 -6.59 11.60
N ASP A 128 -0.03 -6.81 11.23
CA ASP A 128 -0.96 -7.51 12.13
C ASP A 128 -0.42 -8.90 12.48
N ARG A 129 0.27 -9.57 11.55
CA ARG A 129 0.94 -10.84 11.80
C ARG A 129 2.19 -10.70 12.68
N ALA A 130 3.01 -9.68 12.46
CA ALA A 130 4.14 -9.35 13.30
C ALA A 130 3.69 -8.99 14.72
N ALA A 131 2.55 -8.30 14.88
CA ALA A 131 1.98 -7.96 16.17
C ALA A 131 1.60 -9.20 16.98
N LEU A 132 1.08 -10.22 16.30
CA LEU A 132 0.76 -11.51 16.89
C LEU A 132 1.99 -12.35 17.26
N LEU A 133 3.05 -12.31 16.44
CA LEU A 133 4.19 -13.24 16.55
C LEU A 133 5.43 -12.64 17.23
N ASP A 134 5.71 -11.36 17.00
CA ASP A 134 6.86 -10.63 17.52
C ASP A 134 6.47 -9.64 18.64
N GLY A 135 5.19 -9.25 18.76
CA GLY A 135 4.69 -8.39 19.84
C GLY A 135 4.56 -6.91 19.43
N ASP A 136 5.10 -5.98 20.21
CA ASP A 136 4.99 -4.54 19.92
C ASP A 136 5.75 -4.16 18.63
N THR A 137 5.02 -3.67 17.62
CA THR A 137 5.52 -3.34 16.28
C THR A 137 5.88 -1.88 16.06
N ASN A 138 5.89 -1.02 17.10
CA ASN A 138 6.07 0.44 16.98
C ASN A 138 7.33 0.92 16.24
N GLU A 139 8.35 0.08 16.07
CA GLU A 139 9.58 0.44 15.35
C GLU A 139 9.84 -0.47 14.16
N LEU A 140 8.86 -1.27 13.74
CA LEU A 140 9.05 -2.28 12.70
C LEU A 140 9.38 -1.63 11.35
N ASP A 141 8.82 -0.45 11.04
CA ASP A 141 9.12 0.31 9.79
C ASP A 141 10.57 0.74 9.68
N THR A 142 11.09 1.27 10.79
CA THR A 142 12.52 1.60 10.85
C THR A 142 13.35 0.32 10.76
N GLY A 143 12.89 -0.76 11.38
CA GLY A 143 13.52 -2.08 11.32
C GLY A 143 13.63 -2.60 9.89
N THR A 144 12.55 -2.56 9.12
CA THR A 144 12.49 -3.07 7.74
C THR A 144 13.36 -2.25 6.80
N ASP A 145 13.40 -0.92 6.94
CA ASP A 145 14.32 -0.05 6.21
C ASP A 145 15.78 -0.36 6.53
N VAL A 146 16.12 -0.52 7.81
CA VAL A 146 17.46 -0.90 8.26
C VAL A 146 17.87 -2.26 7.69
N TRP A 147 16.95 -3.24 7.65
CA TRP A 147 17.23 -4.54 7.05
C TRP A 147 17.39 -4.44 5.53
N LEU A 148 16.63 -3.60 4.82
CA LEU A 148 16.83 -3.39 3.38
C LEU A 148 18.22 -2.85 3.06
N VAL A 149 18.68 -1.84 3.82
CA VAL A 149 20.04 -1.29 3.66
C VAL A 149 21.08 -2.38 3.88
N ASN A 150 20.93 -3.19 4.92
CA ASN A 150 21.90 -4.22 5.26
C ASN A 150 21.88 -5.43 4.30
N ASP A 151 20.69 -5.97 4.00
CA ASP A 151 20.53 -7.24 3.29
C ASP A 151 20.60 -7.09 1.78
N ARG A 152 20.20 -5.93 1.26
CA ARG A 152 20.05 -5.67 -0.18
C ARG A 152 20.92 -4.52 -0.68
N ALA A 153 21.63 -3.82 0.21
CA ALA A 153 22.38 -2.61 -0.12
C ALA A 153 21.52 -1.52 -0.81
N ILE A 154 20.22 -1.51 -0.51
CA ILE A 154 19.28 -0.54 -1.07
C ILE A 154 19.50 0.80 -0.38
N THR A 155 19.76 1.84 -1.17
CA THR A 155 20.18 3.14 -0.65
C THR A 155 19.55 4.33 -1.37
N TYR A 156 18.41 4.14 -2.05
CA TYR A 156 17.76 5.12 -2.94
C TYR A 156 17.98 6.57 -2.49
N ASP A 157 18.45 7.40 -3.41
CA ASP A 157 18.73 8.81 -3.16
C ASP A 157 18.35 9.66 -4.38
N PRO A 158 17.09 9.56 -4.86
CA PRO A 158 16.69 10.27 -6.08
C PRO A 158 16.89 11.78 -5.89
N PRO A 159 17.29 12.53 -6.94
CA PRO A 159 17.17 13.98 -6.92
C PRO A 159 15.72 14.37 -6.64
N LEU A 160 15.50 15.48 -5.94
CA LEU A 160 14.14 15.96 -5.69
C LEU A 160 13.58 16.58 -6.96
N VAL A 161 12.73 15.83 -7.66
CA VAL A 161 12.10 16.22 -8.93
C VAL A 161 10.58 16.13 -8.79
N ILE A 162 10.00 17.16 -8.20
CA ILE A 162 8.56 17.31 -8.06
C ILE A 162 8.13 18.70 -8.52
N ASP A 163 6.94 18.78 -9.11
CA ASP A 163 6.26 20.05 -9.35
C ASP A 163 5.39 20.37 -8.13
N ALA A 164 5.96 21.14 -7.20
CA ALA A 164 5.28 21.51 -5.97
C ALA A 164 4.09 22.46 -6.20
N ASP A 165 4.09 23.24 -7.28
CA ASP A 165 2.97 24.10 -7.64
C ASP A 165 1.78 23.26 -8.10
N ALA A 166 2.02 22.25 -8.94
CA ALA A 166 1.00 21.29 -9.34
C ALA A 166 0.44 20.50 -8.14
N LEU A 167 1.32 19.98 -7.27
CA LEU A 167 0.88 19.26 -6.07
C LEU A 167 0.04 20.14 -5.14
N SER A 168 0.45 21.39 -4.92
CA SER A 168 -0.33 22.37 -4.15
C SER A 168 -1.73 22.56 -4.73
N GLN A 169 -1.85 22.66 -6.07
CA GLN A 169 -3.16 22.73 -6.74
C GLN A 169 -3.98 21.45 -6.54
N VAL A 170 -3.35 20.27 -6.59
CA VAL A 170 -4.06 18.99 -6.38
C VAL A 170 -4.66 18.94 -4.98
N PHE A 171 -3.87 19.21 -3.94
CA PHE A 171 -4.37 19.25 -2.57
C PHE A 171 -5.49 20.30 -2.42
N GLY A 172 -5.23 21.52 -2.91
CA GLY A 172 -6.15 22.64 -2.73
C GLY A 172 -7.51 22.43 -3.42
N ASN A 173 -7.51 21.84 -4.62
CA ASN A 173 -8.71 21.71 -5.44
C ASN A 173 -9.48 20.40 -5.20
N PHE A 174 -8.81 19.33 -4.77
CA PHE A 174 -9.41 17.99 -4.75
C PHE A 174 -9.46 17.33 -3.37
N THR A 175 -8.68 17.79 -2.39
CA THR A 175 -8.64 17.17 -1.05
C THR A 175 -9.09 18.10 0.08
N ASN A 176 -9.57 19.31 -0.26
CA ASN A 176 -9.96 20.36 0.71
C ASN A 176 -8.83 20.72 1.69
N HIS A 177 -7.57 20.60 1.25
CA HIS A 177 -6.39 20.91 2.05
C HIS A 177 -5.49 21.89 1.30
N GLN A 178 -5.26 23.06 1.89
CA GLN A 178 -4.38 24.07 1.29
C GLN A 178 -2.97 23.88 1.83
N VAL A 179 -2.03 23.61 0.94
CA VAL A 179 -0.61 23.51 1.28
C VAL A 179 0.20 24.36 0.29
N GLU A 180 1.08 25.20 0.81
CA GLU A 180 1.94 26.03 -0.02
C GLU A 180 3.03 25.18 -0.69
N PRO A 181 3.42 25.47 -1.95
CA PRO A 181 4.47 24.72 -2.66
C PRO A 181 5.77 24.60 -1.86
N GLN A 182 6.16 25.66 -1.15
CA GLN A 182 7.38 25.65 -0.33
C GLN A 182 7.30 24.66 0.83
N VAL A 183 6.12 24.44 1.41
CA VAL A 183 5.93 23.45 2.50
C VAL A 183 6.18 22.04 1.98
N ILE A 184 5.76 21.74 0.76
CA ILE A 184 6.02 20.44 0.11
C ILE A 184 7.52 20.27 -0.13
N VAL A 185 8.20 21.28 -0.69
CA VAL A 185 9.65 21.23 -0.94
C VAL A 185 10.45 21.04 0.35
N ASP A 186 10.08 21.78 1.41
CA ASP A 186 10.71 21.67 2.72
C ASP A 186 10.48 20.30 3.34
N GLY A 187 9.27 19.75 3.24
CA GLY A 187 8.92 18.40 3.68
C GLY A 187 9.78 17.34 3.00
N MET A 188 9.83 17.37 1.66
CA MET A 188 10.63 16.43 0.86
C MET A 188 12.13 16.52 1.21
N THR A 189 12.64 17.73 1.42
CA THR A 189 14.04 17.94 1.81
C THR A 189 14.34 17.38 3.21
N LYS A 190 13.43 17.60 4.17
CA LYS A 190 13.57 17.09 5.54
C LYS A 190 13.49 15.57 5.59
N ALA A 191 12.49 14.98 4.94
CA ALA A 191 12.33 13.53 4.89
C ALA A 191 13.52 12.85 4.18
N LYS A 192 14.09 13.48 3.14
CA LYS A 192 15.31 12.98 2.48
C LYS A 192 16.51 12.99 3.43
N SER A 193 16.60 14.01 4.28
CA SER A 193 17.64 14.11 5.32
C SER A 193 17.45 13.04 6.41
N ALA A 194 16.22 12.80 6.85
CA ALA A 194 15.89 11.73 7.79
C ALA A 194 16.23 10.35 7.21
N HIS A 195 15.93 10.13 5.93
CA HIS A 195 16.29 8.93 5.21
C HIS A 195 17.81 8.68 5.20
N ALA A 196 18.61 9.72 4.92
CA ALA A 196 20.07 9.62 4.97
C ALA A 196 20.60 9.18 6.36
N LEU A 197 19.92 9.58 7.44
CA LEU A 197 20.24 9.16 8.80
C LEU A 197 19.99 7.66 9.01
N VAL A 198 18.86 7.13 8.54
CA VAL A 198 18.55 5.68 8.64
C VAL A 198 19.67 4.86 8.00
N LYS A 199 20.07 5.23 6.76
CA LYS A 199 21.10 4.53 5.99
C LYS A 199 22.49 4.56 6.64
N THR A 200 22.85 5.67 7.28
CA THR A 200 24.24 5.90 7.74
C THR A 200 24.45 5.64 9.22
N VAL A 201 23.42 5.82 10.05
CA VAL A 201 23.52 5.76 11.52
C VAL A 201 22.79 4.56 12.09
N LEU A 202 21.60 4.23 11.57
CA LEU A 202 20.77 3.15 12.13
C LEU A 202 21.08 1.79 11.50
N ALA A 203 21.41 1.75 10.21
CA ALA A 203 21.70 0.50 9.50
C ALA A 203 22.77 -0.41 10.19
N PRO A 204 23.86 0.12 10.77
CA PRO A 204 24.81 -0.70 11.55
C PRO A 204 24.20 -1.41 12.77
N GLY A 205 23.06 -0.92 13.28
CA GLY A 205 22.28 -1.51 14.37
C GLY A 205 21.29 -2.59 13.93
N HIS A 206 21.33 -3.07 12.68
CA HIS A 206 20.32 -3.98 12.15
C HIS A 206 20.01 -5.21 13.03
N GLN A 207 21.02 -5.71 13.76
CA GLN A 207 20.84 -6.90 14.58
C GLN A 207 19.88 -6.66 15.75
N SER A 208 19.88 -5.48 16.37
CA SER A 208 18.95 -5.19 17.47
C SER A 208 17.49 -5.19 17.00
N PHE A 209 17.24 -4.70 15.78
CA PHE A 209 15.91 -4.80 15.17
C PHE A 209 15.54 -6.25 14.87
N ARG A 210 16.47 -7.07 14.36
CA ARG A 210 16.21 -8.52 14.13
C ARG A 210 15.88 -9.27 15.41
N ASP A 211 16.57 -8.95 16.50
CA ASP A 211 16.35 -9.58 17.79
C ASP A 211 14.99 -9.16 18.38
N LYS A 212 14.53 -7.93 18.09
CA LYS A 212 13.20 -7.43 18.46
C LYS A 212 12.09 -8.05 17.59
N TYR A 213 12.35 -8.28 16.31
CA TYR A 213 11.38 -8.77 15.32
C TYR A 213 11.85 -10.05 14.59
N PRO A 214 11.97 -11.18 15.31
CA PRO A 214 12.57 -12.39 14.78
C PRO A 214 11.74 -13.07 13.68
N TRP A 215 10.42 -12.92 13.65
CA TRP A 215 9.57 -13.40 12.57
C TRP A 215 9.58 -12.42 11.39
N ALA A 216 9.28 -11.14 11.60
CA ALA A 216 9.15 -10.16 10.53
C ALA A 216 10.45 -9.99 9.73
N SER A 217 11.60 -10.04 10.41
CA SER A 217 12.92 -9.94 9.76
C SER A 217 13.28 -11.09 8.82
N LYS A 218 12.55 -12.21 8.88
CA LYS A 218 12.63 -13.33 7.92
C LYS A 218 11.53 -13.26 6.87
N ALA A 219 10.40 -12.65 7.22
CA ALA A 219 9.19 -12.61 6.41
C ALA A 219 9.18 -11.48 5.37
N TYR A 220 9.76 -10.32 5.68
CA TYR A 220 9.57 -9.09 4.89
C TYR A 220 10.03 -9.15 3.41
N LEU A 221 10.93 -10.09 3.08
CA LEU A 221 11.38 -10.36 1.70
C LEU A 221 10.90 -11.71 1.15
N ASN A 222 10.11 -12.47 1.91
CA ASN A 222 9.62 -13.76 1.47
C ASN A 222 8.37 -13.58 0.60
N PRO A 223 8.42 -13.85 -0.71
CA PRO A 223 7.29 -13.63 -1.62
C PRO A 223 6.03 -14.44 -1.30
N ALA A 224 6.16 -15.52 -0.51
CA ALA A 224 5.05 -16.35 -0.05
C ALA A 224 4.35 -15.79 1.20
N VAL A 225 4.90 -14.76 1.84
CA VAL A 225 4.26 -14.10 2.99
C VAL A 225 3.40 -12.94 2.51
N PRO A 226 2.07 -12.97 2.76
CA PRO A 226 1.19 -11.84 2.49
C PRO A 226 1.68 -10.57 3.20
N GLY A 227 1.66 -9.44 2.49
CA GLY A 227 2.14 -8.16 3.02
C GLY A 227 3.65 -7.95 2.92
N SER A 228 4.45 -8.94 2.51
CA SER A 228 5.89 -8.74 2.26
C SER A 228 6.14 -7.83 1.05
N TYR A 229 7.34 -7.27 0.90
CA TYR A 229 7.64 -6.39 -0.24
C TYR A 229 7.40 -7.04 -1.61
N PRO A 230 7.86 -8.28 -1.87
CA PRO A 230 7.56 -8.91 -3.16
C PRO A 230 6.07 -9.23 -3.36
N TYR A 231 5.33 -9.48 -2.27
CA TYR A 231 3.88 -9.66 -2.33
C TYR A 231 3.18 -8.36 -2.72
N ASN A 232 3.47 -7.28 -1.99
CA ASN A 232 2.86 -5.96 -2.23
C ASN A 232 3.18 -5.44 -3.63
N ALA A 233 4.37 -5.73 -4.16
CA ALA A 233 4.75 -5.37 -5.52
C ALA A 233 3.76 -5.89 -6.59
N ARG A 234 3.14 -7.06 -6.39
CA ARG A 234 2.11 -7.60 -7.29
C ARG A 234 0.80 -6.82 -7.19
N VAL A 235 0.36 -6.55 -5.96
CA VAL A 235 -0.86 -5.77 -5.69
C VAL A 235 -0.74 -4.37 -6.28
N ILE A 236 0.41 -3.72 -6.07
CA ILE A 236 0.73 -2.38 -6.57
C ILE A 236 0.77 -2.37 -8.10
N ALA A 237 1.40 -3.34 -8.75
CA ALA A 237 1.43 -3.40 -10.20
C ALA A 237 0.02 -3.49 -10.79
N ASN A 238 -0.84 -4.33 -10.21
CA ASN A 238 -2.24 -4.41 -10.62
C ASN A 238 -2.98 -3.10 -10.36
N TYR A 239 -2.67 -2.38 -9.28
CA TYR A 239 -3.26 -1.07 -9.01
C TYR A 239 -2.82 0.00 -10.02
N TRP A 240 -1.54 0.03 -10.38
CA TRP A 240 -1.02 0.87 -11.45
C TRP A 240 -1.70 0.63 -12.78
N GLU A 241 -1.98 -0.64 -13.14
CA GLU A 241 -2.74 -0.97 -14.35
C GLU A 241 -4.14 -0.34 -14.33
N GLN A 242 -4.82 -0.32 -13.18
CA GLN A 242 -6.15 0.30 -13.08
C GLN A 242 -6.07 1.83 -13.12
N ILE A 243 -5.08 2.44 -12.48
CA ILE A 243 -4.82 3.89 -12.61
C ILE A 243 -4.56 4.24 -14.08
N TRP A 244 -3.70 3.48 -14.76
CA TRP A 244 -3.35 3.69 -16.16
C TRP A 244 -4.56 3.55 -17.09
N ARG A 245 -5.42 2.55 -16.87
CA ARG A 245 -6.68 2.38 -17.60
C ARG A 245 -7.62 3.56 -17.40
N ARG A 246 -7.83 4.01 -16.15
CA ARG A 246 -8.67 5.17 -15.83
C ARG A 246 -8.14 6.46 -16.42
N LEU A 247 -6.81 6.60 -16.48
CA LEU A 247 -6.16 7.74 -17.07
C LEU A 247 -6.40 7.80 -18.59
N ASN A 248 -6.20 6.67 -19.29
CA ASN A 248 -6.23 6.60 -20.77
C ASN A 248 -7.62 6.30 -21.35
N SER A 249 -8.59 5.87 -20.55
CA SER A 249 -9.88 5.41 -21.03
C SER A 249 -10.98 5.61 -20.00
N ASN A 250 -12.21 5.77 -20.47
CA ASN A 250 -13.39 5.69 -19.62
C ASN A 250 -13.75 4.21 -19.40
N VAL A 251 -12.93 3.50 -18.61
CA VAL A 251 -13.17 2.10 -18.27
C VAL A 251 -14.30 2.00 -17.25
N SER A 252 -15.21 1.05 -17.46
CA SER A 252 -16.25 0.78 -16.47
C SER A 252 -15.63 0.29 -15.17
N VAL A 253 -16.25 0.65 -14.05
CA VAL A 253 -15.86 0.16 -12.73
C VAL A 253 -15.82 -1.37 -12.67
N ASP A 254 -16.72 -2.09 -13.35
CA ASP A 254 -16.72 -3.57 -13.41
C ASP A 254 -15.38 -4.16 -13.91
N ALA A 255 -14.69 -3.48 -14.81
CA ALA A 255 -13.44 -3.96 -15.41
C ALA A 255 -12.20 -3.58 -14.58
N SER A 256 -12.37 -2.78 -13.53
CA SER A 256 -11.28 -2.14 -12.79
C SER A 256 -11.45 -2.11 -11.28
N LEU A 257 -12.55 -2.65 -10.75
CA LEU A 257 -12.91 -2.51 -9.34
C LEU A 257 -11.87 -3.15 -8.42
N PHE A 258 -11.47 -4.39 -8.66
CA PHE A 258 -10.52 -5.10 -7.80
C PHE A 258 -9.21 -5.37 -8.51
N VAL A 259 -8.12 -5.19 -7.76
CA VAL A 259 -6.73 -5.39 -8.20
C VAL A 259 -6.13 -6.67 -7.61
N GLY A 260 -6.80 -7.27 -6.61
CA GLY A 260 -6.39 -8.54 -6.03
C GLY A 260 -7.32 -9.03 -4.93
N ILE A 261 -7.15 -10.29 -4.59
CA ILE A 261 -7.75 -10.95 -3.42
C ILE A 261 -6.68 -11.81 -2.74
N ASP A 262 -6.70 -11.86 -1.42
CA ASP A 262 -5.84 -12.69 -0.60
C ASP A 262 -6.67 -13.59 0.32
N PRO A 263 -6.45 -14.92 0.33
CA PRO A 263 -5.61 -15.67 -0.59
C PRO A 263 -6.14 -15.64 -2.04
N ALA A 264 -5.23 -15.66 -3.01
CA ALA A 264 -5.60 -15.67 -4.43
C ALA A 264 -6.07 -17.06 -4.88
N PRO A 265 -7.12 -17.17 -5.74
CA PRO A 265 -7.60 -18.46 -6.23
C PRO A 265 -6.67 -19.14 -7.25
N ASP A 266 -5.83 -18.35 -7.92
CA ASP A 266 -4.92 -18.71 -9.01
C ASP A 266 -3.67 -17.78 -9.06
N GLY A 267 -2.66 -18.15 -9.87
CA GLY A 267 -1.39 -17.42 -9.99
C GLY A 267 -0.28 -17.84 -9.02
N ALA A 268 0.75 -17.01 -8.88
CA ALA A 268 1.92 -17.29 -8.02
C ALA A 268 1.58 -17.41 -6.52
N ASP A 269 0.39 -16.93 -6.13
CA ASP A 269 -0.18 -17.00 -4.78
C ASP A 269 -1.24 -18.12 -4.63
N ALA A 270 -1.53 -18.88 -5.70
CA ALA A 270 -2.54 -19.95 -5.73
C ALA A 270 -2.24 -21.12 -4.79
N GLU A 271 -1.02 -21.18 -4.27
CA GLU A 271 -0.56 -22.22 -3.36
C GLU A 271 -1.04 -21.96 -1.92
N ARG A 272 -1.48 -20.73 -1.60
CA ARG A 272 -1.99 -20.39 -0.28
C ARG A 272 -3.50 -20.63 -0.18
N TYR A 273 -3.88 -21.48 0.77
CA TYR A 273 -5.27 -21.69 1.13
C TYR A 273 -5.68 -20.80 2.31
N LEU A 274 -6.97 -20.48 2.39
CA LEU A 274 -7.57 -19.85 3.56
C LEU A 274 -7.48 -20.83 4.73
N ALA A 275 -6.90 -20.38 5.85
CA ALA A 275 -6.83 -21.19 7.06
C ALA A 275 -8.24 -21.43 7.63
N LEU A 276 -8.42 -22.59 8.27
CA LEU A 276 -9.73 -22.99 8.79
C LEU A 276 -10.13 -22.22 10.05
N ASP A 277 -9.14 -21.89 10.88
CA ASP A 277 -9.32 -21.17 12.13
C ASP A 277 -9.57 -19.68 11.85
N HIS A 278 -10.78 -19.22 12.16
CA HIS A 278 -11.20 -17.83 11.96
C HIS A 278 -10.48 -16.83 12.89
N THR A 279 -9.84 -17.32 13.96
CA THR A 279 -9.04 -16.50 14.87
C THR A 279 -7.65 -16.22 14.33
N SER A 280 -7.18 -17.03 13.38
CA SER A 280 -5.93 -16.80 12.65
C SER A 280 -6.12 -15.72 11.59
N ILE A 281 -5.12 -14.83 11.45
CA ILE A 281 -5.08 -13.86 10.36
C ILE A 281 -5.01 -14.52 8.97
N ASP A 282 -4.49 -15.74 8.90
CA ASP A 282 -4.49 -16.54 7.66
C ASP A 282 -5.89 -17.07 7.29
N GLY A 283 -6.86 -16.99 8.21
CA GLY A 283 -8.26 -17.32 7.97
C GLY A 283 -9.11 -16.14 7.51
N TRP A 284 -8.49 -14.97 7.25
CA TRP A 284 -9.19 -13.78 6.78
C TRP A 284 -9.03 -13.61 5.28
N ILE A 285 -10.04 -13.00 4.65
CA ILE A 285 -10.02 -12.74 3.22
C ILE A 285 -9.84 -11.24 3.01
N THR A 286 -8.86 -10.85 2.21
CA THR A 286 -8.60 -9.43 1.89
C THR A 286 -8.91 -9.16 0.42
N LEU A 287 -9.70 -8.12 0.15
CA LEU A 287 -9.88 -7.56 -1.19
C LEU A 287 -9.07 -6.27 -1.31
N PHE A 288 -8.43 -6.09 -2.45
CA PHE A 288 -7.75 -4.84 -2.82
C PHE A 288 -8.50 -4.19 -3.97
N SER A 289 -9.00 -2.99 -3.76
CA SER A 289 -9.76 -2.22 -4.74
C SER A 289 -8.84 -1.30 -5.55
N GLY A 290 -9.10 -1.22 -6.86
CA GLY A 290 -8.50 -0.25 -7.77
C GLY A 290 -9.16 1.13 -7.72
N HIS A 291 -10.20 1.28 -6.91
CA HIS A 291 -10.92 2.52 -6.67
C HIS A 291 -11.14 2.74 -5.17
N GLY A 292 -11.14 3.98 -4.71
CA GLY A 292 -11.65 4.28 -3.37
C GLY A 292 -13.13 3.95 -3.29
N LEU A 293 -13.53 3.07 -2.37
CA LEU A 293 -14.93 2.70 -2.16
C LEU A 293 -15.49 3.44 -0.96
N GLU A 294 -16.64 4.09 -1.12
CA GLU A 294 -17.27 4.85 -0.04
C GLU A 294 -17.54 3.91 1.15
N GLY A 295 -16.88 4.15 2.27
CA GLY A 295 -16.93 3.26 3.43
C GLY A 295 -18.34 3.11 4.01
N SER A 296 -19.18 4.14 3.88
CA SER A 296 -20.60 4.12 4.28
C SER A 296 -21.45 3.14 3.46
N SER A 297 -21.01 2.81 2.24
CA SER A 297 -21.65 1.85 1.34
C SER A 297 -21.22 0.41 1.58
N LEU A 298 -20.20 0.17 2.42
CA LEU A 298 -19.61 -1.15 2.66
C LEU A 298 -20.26 -1.82 3.89
N ASP A 299 -21.16 -2.76 3.62
CA ASP A 299 -21.93 -3.50 4.63
C ASP A 299 -22.27 -4.92 4.12
N SER A 300 -23.13 -5.64 4.84
CA SER A 300 -23.60 -6.98 4.46
C SER A 300 -24.50 -7.04 3.22
N ASN A 301 -24.96 -5.89 2.72
CA ASN A 301 -25.75 -5.80 1.48
C ASN A 301 -24.85 -5.59 0.26
N SER A 302 -23.75 -4.86 0.44
CA SER A 302 -22.78 -4.61 -0.63
C SER A 302 -21.69 -5.66 -0.71
N ILE A 303 -21.37 -6.35 0.39
CA ILE A 303 -20.37 -7.42 0.43
C ILE A 303 -21.00 -8.66 1.08
N GLN A 304 -20.76 -9.84 0.52
CA GLN A 304 -21.24 -11.10 1.06
C GLN A 304 -20.15 -12.17 0.97
N LEU A 305 -19.96 -12.92 2.04
CA LEU A 305 -19.22 -14.19 2.02
C LEU A 305 -20.21 -15.33 1.86
N LEU A 306 -20.03 -16.18 0.85
CA LEU A 306 -20.94 -17.26 0.51
C LEU A 306 -20.24 -18.61 0.63
N ASP A 307 -20.93 -19.58 1.21
CA ASP A 307 -20.51 -20.98 1.23
C ASP A 307 -20.73 -21.66 -0.14
N PRO A 308 -20.29 -22.93 -0.33
CA PRO A 308 -20.49 -23.65 -1.59
C PRO A 308 -21.95 -23.86 -1.98
N SER A 309 -22.86 -23.85 -1.01
CA SER A 309 -24.31 -23.97 -1.24
C SER A 309 -24.97 -22.62 -1.57
N GLY A 310 -24.22 -21.52 -1.49
CA GLY A 310 -24.71 -20.16 -1.72
C GLY A 310 -25.34 -19.51 -0.49
N ASN A 311 -25.17 -20.08 0.71
CA ASN A 311 -25.64 -19.44 1.95
C ASN A 311 -24.66 -18.36 2.39
N VAL A 312 -25.19 -17.28 2.97
CA VAL A 312 -24.36 -16.21 3.55
C VAL A 312 -23.71 -16.71 4.84
N VAL A 313 -22.38 -16.56 4.90
CA VAL A 313 -21.54 -16.85 6.06
C VAL A 313 -21.40 -15.56 6.87
N PRO A 314 -21.67 -15.57 8.19
CA PRO A 314 -21.42 -14.42 9.03
C PRO A 314 -19.93 -14.05 9.11
N TYR A 315 -19.63 -12.76 9.06
CA TYR A 315 -18.28 -12.24 9.13
C TYR A 315 -18.27 -10.82 9.73
N THR A 316 -17.13 -10.45 10.29
CA THR A 316 -16.80 -9.09 10.69
C THR A 316 -16.05 -8.39 9.55
N LEU A 317 -16.56 -7.23 9.13
CA LEU A 317 -15.94 -6.39 8.11
C LEU A 317 -14.93 -5.44 8.75
N ARG A 318 -13.71 -5.39 8.22
CA ARG A 318 -12.74 -4.33 8.51
C ARG A 318 -12.37 -3.65 7.20
N VAL A 319 -12.43 -2.33 7.18
CA VAL A 319 -12.05 -1.52 6.03
C VAL A 319 -10.88 -0.64 6.41
N ARG A 320 -9.97 -0.41 5.46
CA ARG A 320 -8.87 0.53 5.60
C ARG A 320 -8.89 1.53 4.44
N GLY A 321 -8.65 2.77 4.80
CA GLY A 321 -8.84 3.97 3.98
C GLY A 321 -9.32 5.10 4.87
N ASP A 322 -9.43 6.30 4.29
CA ASP A 322 -10.13 7.43 4.89
C ASP A 322 -11.65 7.18 4.83
N ALA A 323 -12.47 8.11 4.32
CA ALA A 323 -13.87 7.75 4.04
C ALA A 323 -14.01 6.83 2.80
N TRP A 324 -12.89 6.48 2.14
CA TRP A 324 -12.84 5.73 0.90
C TRP A 324 -11.83 4.59 1.02
N ALA A 325 -12.33 3.37 1.14
CA ALA A 325 -11.51 2.18 1.36
C ALA A 325 -10.89 1.65 0.06
N HIS A 326 -9.60 1.29 0.09
CA HIS A 326 -9.03 0.40 -0.92
C HIS A 326 -8.95 -1.03 -0.42
N THR A 327 -8.70 -1.22 0.88
CA THR A 327 -8.46 -2.54 1.43
C THR A 327 -9.60 -2.98 2.33
N ILE A 328 -10.13 -4.16 2.08
CA ILE A 328 -11.33 -4.69 2.72
C ILE A 328 -11.04 -6.09 3.22
N GLN A 329 -11.14 -6.31 4.53
CA GLN A 329 -10.96 -7.60 5.17
C GLN A 329 -12.29 -8.17 5.64
N LEU A 330 -12.55 -9.42 5.28
CA LEU A 330 -13.65 -10.22 5.80
C LEU A 330 -13.04 -11.24 6.76
N LYS A 331 -13.34 -11.10 8.04
CA LYS A 331 -13.02 -12.07 9.08
C LYS A 331 -14.25 -12.94 9.34
N PRO A 332 -14.26 -14.24 8.97
CA PRO A 332 -15.35 -15.13 9.34
C PRO A 332 -15.62 -15.11 10.86
N ASP A 333 -16.88 -15.20 11.27
CA ASP A 333 -17.23 -15.20 12.71
C ASP A 333 -17.10 -16.61 13.36
N ALA A 334 -16.82 -17.62 12.54
CA ALA A 334 -16.59 -19.00 12.95
C ALA A 334 -15.66 -19.71 11.96
N ASP A 335 -15.08 -20.83 12.39
CA ASP A 335 -14.20 -21.64 11.56
C ASP A 335 -14.88 -22.07 10.25
N VAL A 336 -14.12 -22.02 9.16
CA VAL A 336 -14.58 -22.39 7.83
C VAL A 336 -14.39 -23.89 7.59
N ALA A 337 -15.23 -24.46 6.71
CA ALA A 337 -15.16 -25.87 6.38
C ALA A 337 -13.87 -26.19 5.59
N PRO A 338 -13.27 -27.38 5.75
CA PRO A 338 -12.09 -27.78 4.98
C PRO A 338 -12.44 -28.18 3.54
N LYS A 339 -11.47 -28.03 2.63
CA LYS A 339 -11.55 -28.49 1.22
C LYS A 339 -12.78 -27.97 0.45
N VAL A 340 -13.22 -26.75 0.73
CA VAL A 340 -14.32 -26.11 -0.02
C VAL A 340 -13.89 -24.78 -0.63
N THR A 341 -14.72 -24.29 -1.55
CA THR A 341 -14.57 -22.98 -2.17
C THR A 341 -15.65 -22.05 -1.64
N TYR A 342 -15.22 -20.99 -0.97
CA TYR A 342 -16.08 -19.87 -0.61
C TYR A 342 -16.05 -18.82 -1.73
N ARG A 343 -17.12 -18.03 -1.83
CA ARG A 343 -17.22 -16.93 -2.78
C ARG A 343 -17.41 -15.62 -2.04
N VAL A 344 -16.56 -14.64 -2.33
CA VAL A 344 -16.80 -13.26 -1.96
C VAL A 344 -17.58 -12.61 -3.09
N LYS A 345 -18.73 -12.02 -2.76
CA LYS A 345 -19.60 -11.32 -3.70
C LYS A 345 -19.68 -9.85 -3.33
N VAL A 346 -19.42 -8.96 -4.27
CA VAL A 346 -19.58 -7.51 -4.12
C VAL A 346 -20.67 -7.05 -5.06
N THR A 347 -21.70 -6.40 -4.52
CA THR A 347 -22.92 -6.04 -5.25
C THR A 347 -22.88 -4.60 -5.76
N PRO A 348 -23.77 -4.22 -6.71
CA PRO A 348 -23.94 -2.83 -7.14
C PRO A 348 -24.25 -1.81 -6.03
N ALA A 349 -24.53 -2.25 -4.79
CA ALA A 349 -24.69 -1.35 -3.66
C ALA A 349 -23.37 -0.71 -3.20
N ALA A 350 -22.22 -1.32 -3.50
CA ALA A 350 -20.93 -0.67 -3.28
C ALA A 350 -20.77 0.51 -4.23
N THR A 351 -20.29 1.64 -3.69
CA THR A 351 -20.18 2.90 -4.44
C THR A 351 -18.72 3.35 -4.46
N THR A 352 -18.22 3.79 -5.62
CA THR A 352 -16.87 4.37 -5.71
C THR A 352 -16.86 5.83 -5.27
N LEU A 353 -15.66 6.37 -5.02
CA LEU A 353 -15.40 7.78 -4.74
C LEU A 353 -16.05 8.73 -5.78
N ASN A 354 -16.18 8.29 -7.04
CA ASN A 354 -16.78 9.07 -8.12
C ASN A 354 -18.30 8.89 -8.24
N GLY A 355 -18.93 8.14 -7.32
CA GLY A 355 -20.36 7.81 -7.36
C GLY A 355 -20.72 6.76 -8.40
N GLU A 356 -19.76 5.97 -8.87
CA GLU A 356 -20.00 4.89 -9.81
C GLU A 356 -20.38 3.59 -9.09
N HIS A 357 -21.14 2.74 -9.77
CA HIS A 357 -21.62 1.45 -9.26
C HIS A 357 -21.29 0.34 -10.25
N LEU A 358 -21.08 -0.87 -9.73
CA LEU A 358 -21.00 -2.06 -10.56
C LEU A 358 -22.30 -2.26 -11.37
N ALA A 359 -22.17 -2.70 -12.61
CA ALA A 359 -23.30 -3.10 -13.44
C ALA A 359 -23.84 -4.49 -13.04
N ALA A 360 -22.99 -5.35 -12.47
CA ALA A 360 -23.35 -6.68 -11.99
C ALA A 360 -22.55 -7.05 -10.74
N ASP A 361 -22.97 -8.11 -10.04
CA ASP A 361 -22.21 -8.65 -8.92
C ASP A 361 -20.78 -9.03 -9.37
N TYR A 362 -19.77 -8.51 -8.68
CA TYR A 362 -18.41 -9.02 -8.75
C TYR A 362 -18.31 -10.26 -7.85
N THR A 363 -17.64 -11.32 -8.33
CA THR A 363 -17.41 -12.53 -7.55
C THR A 363 -15.95 -12.95 -7.62
N ALA A 364 -15.37 -13.25 -6.47
CA ALA A 364 -14.06 -13.89 -6.34
C ALA A 364 -14.17 -15.17 -5.50
N GLU A 365 -13.32 -16.14 -5.79
CA GLU A 365 -13.29 -17.42 -5.09
C GLU A 365 -12.08 -17.47 -4.16
N VAL A 366 -12.25 -18.12 -3.00
CA VAL A 366 -11.16 -18.49 -2.10
C VAL A 366 -11.32 -19.95 -1.71
N LYS A 367 -10.21 -20.68 -1.62
CA LYS A 367 -10.20 -22.10 -1.29
C LYS A 367 -9.67 -22.29 0.13
N THR A 368 -10.31 -23.15 0.90
CA THR A 368 -9.86 -23.46 2.27
C THR A 368 -8.88 -24.62 2.31
N ALA A 369 -8.01 -24.61 3.31
CA ALA A 369 -7.04 -25.66 3.54
C ALA A 369 -7.68 -27.03 3.84
N CYS A 370 -6.85 -28.06 3.87
CA CYS A 370 -7.24 -29.36 4.42
C CYS A 370 -7.37 -29.30 5.95
N ALA A 371 -8.18 -30.19 6.52
CA ALA A 371 -8.17 -30.42 7.96
C ALA A 371 -6.84 -31.03 8.40
N GLU A 372 -6.44 -30.75 9.65
CA GLU A 372 -5.24 -31.32 10.27
C GLU A 372 -5.29 -32.86 10.23
N GLY A 373 -4.20 -33.51 9.80
CA GLY A 373 -4.12 -34.97 9.62
C GLY A 373 -4.55 -35.51 8.26
N ASP A 374 -4.95 -34.65 7.31
CA ASP A 374 -5.34 -35.02 5.93
C ASP A 374 -4.32 -34.54 4.87
N GLU A 375 -3.11 -34.19 5.32
CA GLU A 375 -2.02 -33.55 4.55
C GLU A 375 -1.59 -34.32 3.30
N ALA A 376 -1.63 -35.66 3.35
CA ALA A 376 -1.25 -36.51 2.21
C ALA A 376 -2.17 -36.35 0.98
N SER A 377 -3.31 -35.66 1.13
CA SER A 377 -4.28 -35.38 0.08
C SER A 377 -4.36 -33.90 -0.31
N CYS A 378 -3.54 -33.03 0.28
CA CYS A 378 -3.46 -31.61 -0.01
C CYS A 378 -2.10 -31.22 -0.63
N PRO A 379 -2.04 -30.23 -1.53
CA PRO A 379 -0.80 -29.50 -1.77
C PRO A 379 -0.31 -28.81 -0.49
N GLU A 380 1.00 -28.70 -0.29
CA GLU A 380 1.59 -27.98 0.85
C GLU A 380 1.22 -26.47 0.82
N LEU A 381 1.18 -25.86 2.01
CA LEU A 381 1.07 -24.41 2.24
C LEU A 381 2.40 -23.69 2.00
#